data_AF-A0A3D5I6M9-F1
#
_entry.id   AF-A0A3D5I6M9-F1
#
_cell.length_a   1.000
_cell.length_b   1.000
_cell.length_c   1.000
_cell.angle_alpha   90.00
_cell.angle_beta   90.00
_cell.angle_gamma   90.00
#
_symmetry.space_group_name_H-M   'P 1'
#
loop_
_entity.id
_entity.type
_entity.pdbx_description
1 polymer ?
#
loop_
_entity_poly.entity_id
_entity_poly.type
_entity_poly.pdbx_seq_one_letter_code
_entity_poly.pdbx_strand_id
1 'polypeptide(L)' 'PPRWPGRHRRLLMGGRVTLDLLYGDSTQRLRESMFKADAWYLDGFSPARNPAMWQDDLYALMAERSSPGATLGSFTAAG' A
#
# COMPACT_ATOMS: atom_id res chain seq x y z
N PRO A 1 -6.25 7.18 14.68
CA PRO A 1 -5.31 8.32 14.58
C PRO A 1 -6.07 9.60 14.24
N PRO A 2 -5.53 10.80 14.52
CA PRO A 2 -6.05 12.05 13.95
C PRO A 2 -6.12 11.97 12.42
N ARG A 3 -7.09 12.67 11.79
CA ARG A 3 -7.39 12.55 10.35
C ARG A 3 -6.54 13.48 9.47
N TRP A 4 -5.30 13.76 9.86
CA TRP A 4 -4.41 14.63 9.07
C TRP A 4 -3.55 13.80 8.12
N PRO A 5 -3.14 14.36 6.96
CA PRO A 5 -2.29 13.66 6.00
C PRO A 5 -0.96 13.20 6.61
N GLY A 6 -0.36 12.18 6.01
CA GLY A 6 0.98 11.70 6.34
C GLY A 6 1.01 10.33 7.03
N ARG A 7 2.19 10.00 7.57
CA ARG A 7 2.44 8.70 8.22
C ARG A 7 2.05 8.73 9.69
N HIS A 8 1.25 7.75 10.09
CA HIS A 8 0.87 7.51 11.47
C HIS A 8 1.36 6.12 11.90
N ARG A 9 2.46 6.07 12.66
CA ARG A 9 3.00 4.81 13.18
C ARG A 9 2.30 4.38 14.46
N ARG A 10 2.02 3.09 14.60
CA ARG A 10 1.52 2.46 15.82
C ARG A 10 2.34 1.22 16.15
N LEU A 11 2.81 1.15 17.38
CA LEU A 11 3.44 -0.04 17.94
C LEU A 11 2.35 -0.86 18.65
N LEU A 12 2.20 -2.10 18.25
CA LEU A 12 1.19 -3.03 18.75
C LEU A 12 1.90 -4.24 19.37
N MET A 13 1.22 -4.95 20.26
CA MET A 13 1.72 -6.19 20.87
C MET A 13 3.11 -6.02 21.52
N GLY A 14 3.29 -4.91 22.26
CA GLY A 14 4.58 -4.59 22.90
C GLY A 14 5.70 -4.28 21.92
N GLY A 15 5.37 -3.82 20.70
CA GLY A 15 6.35 -3.49 19.66
C GLY A 15 6.67 -4.63 18.69
N ARG A 16 6.07 -5.81 18.87
CA ARG A 16 6.23 -6.94 17.93
C ARG A 16 5.60 -6.68 16.56
N VAL A 17 4.61 -5.80 16.50
CA VAL A 17 3.95 -5.39 15.26
C VAL A 17 4.03 -3.88 15.14
N THR A 18 4.57 -3.40 14.01
CA THR A 18 4.55 -1.98 13.64
C THR A 18 3.56 -1.79 12.51
N LEU A 19 2.53 -0.97 12.74
CA LEU A 19 1.57 -0.56 11.74
C LEU A 19 1.85 0.88 11.32
N ASP A 20 2.17 1.08 10.04
CA ASP A 20 2.30 2.40 9.44
C ASP A 20 1.06 2.69 8.59
N LEU A 21 0.25 3.67 9.03
CA LEU A 21 -0.91 4.14 8.28
C LEU A 21 -0.52 5.38 7.48
N LEU A 22 -0.57 5.30 6.15
CA LEU A 22 -0.21 6.39 5.25
C LEU A 22 -1.48 7.06 4.73
N TYR A 23 -1.82 8.23 5.27
CA TYR A 23 -3.02 8.98 4.85
C TYR A 23 -2.69 9.90 3.67
N GLY A 24 -3.40 9.71 2.57
CA GLY A 24 -3.25 10.46 1.32
C GLY A 24 -3.54 9.60 0.10
N ASP A 25 -3.21 10.12 -1.09
CA ASP A 25 -3.20 9.36 -2.34
C ASP A 25 -2.21 8.18 -2.26
N SER A 26 -2.63 6.99 -2.70
CA SER A 26 -1.85 5.76 -2.56
C SER A 26 -0.53 5.81 -3.31
N THR A 27 -0.53 6.30 -4.55
CA THR A 27 0.66 6.37 -5.40
C THR A 27 1.66 7.37 -4.85
N GLN A 28 1.19 8.55 -4.43
CA GLN A 28 2.05 9.55 -3.79
C GLN A 28 2.66 9.02 -2.49
N ARG A 29 1.85 8.41 -1.62
CA ARG A 29 2.32 7.89 -0.33
C ARG A 29 3.28 6.72 -0.48
N LEU A 30 3.06 5.84 -1.45
CA LEU A 30 3.98 4.73 -1.72
C LEU A 30 5.32 5.23 -2.26
N ARG A 31 5.30 6.24 -3.14
CA ARG A 31 6.51 6.86 -3.70
C ARG A 31 7.43 7.43 -2.60
N GLU A 32 6.85 8.10 -1.62
CA GLU A 32 7.57 8.69 -0.48
C GLU A 32 7.98 7.67 0.60
N SER A 33 7.48 6.43 0.49
CA SER A 33 7.73 5.39 1.48
C SER A 33 8.98 4.58 1.15
N MET A 34 9.79 4.34 2.20
CA MET A 34 11.00 3.53 2.11
C MET A 34 10.80 2.22 2.88
N PHE A 35 10.36 1.18 2.17
CA PHE A 35 10.28 -0.19 2.65
C PHE A 35 10.35 -1.19 1.47
N LYS A 36 10.51 -2.47 1.81
CA LYS A 36 10.33 -3.59 0.90
C LYS A 36 9.23 -4.49 1.44
N ALA A 37 8.27 -4.83 0.60
CA ALA A 37 7.16 -5.73 0.93
C ALA A 37 7.51 -7.16 0.52
N ASP A 38 7.29 -8.10 1.43
CA ASP A 38 7.33 -9.53 1.13
C ASP A 38 5.96 -10.05 0.65
N ALA A 39 4.88 -9.33 0.99
CA ALA A 39 3.53 -9.62 0.52
C ALA A 39 2.73 -8.33 0.34
N TRP A 40 1.98 -8.26 -0.76
CA TRP A 40 1.03 -7.19 -1.04
C TRP A 40 -0.40 -7.69 -0.93
N TYR A 41 -1.23 -6.92 -0.23
CA TYR A 41 -2.68 -7.00 -0.34
C TYR A 41 -3.14 -5.81 -1.18
N LEU A 42 -3.45 -6.09 -2.45
CA LEU A 42 -3.95 -5.09 -3.38
C LEU A 42 -5.48 -5.07 -3.28
N ASP A 43 -5.98 -4.16 -2.45
CA ASP A 43 -7.38 -4.07 -2.10
C ASP A 43 -7.87 -2.61 -2.19
N GLY A 44 -9.17 -2.42 -2.43
CA GLY A 44 -9.80 -1.14 -2.69
C GLY A 44 -11.19 -1.32 -3.29
N PHE A 45 -11.82 -0.21 -3.71
CA PHE A 45 -13.01 -0.34 -4.56
C PHE A 45 -12.62 -0.97 -5.90
N SER A 46 -13.57 -1.69 -6.52
CA SER A 46 -13.34 -2.29 -7.84
C SER A 46 -12.79 -1.24 -8.83
N PRO A 47 -11.99 -1.64 -9.82
CA PRO A 47 -11.40 -0.70 -10.78
C PRO A 47 -12.42 0.23 -11.44
N ALA A 48 -13.62 -0.28 -11.74
CA ALA A 48 -14.72 0.51 -12.29
C ALA A 48 -15.22 1.64 -11.35
N ARG A 49 -15.06 1.50 -10.03
CA ARG A 49 -15.51 2.47 -9.02
C ARG A 49 -14.41 3.43 -8.56
N ASN A 50 -13.14 3.07 -8.71
CA ASN A 50 -12.02 3.92 -8.32
C ASN A 50 -10.83 3.82 -9.28
N PRO A 51 -11.01 4.16 -10.56
CA PRO A 51 -9.96 4.00 -11.58
C PRO A 51 -8.69 4.79 -11.24
N ALA A 52 -8.81 5.91 -10.51
CA ALA A 52 -7.67 6.74 -10.11
C ALA A 52 -6.64 6.03 -9.22
N MET A 53 -7.05 4.99 -8.48
CA MET A 53 -6.13 4.17 -7.69
C MET A 53 -5.41 3.13 -8.55
N TRP A 54 -6.11 2.55 -9.53
CA TRP A 54 -5.61 1.45 -10.36
C TRP A 54 -4.88 2.00 -11.58
N GLN A 55 -3.67 2.52 -11.36
CA GLN A 55 -2.83 3.14 -12.39
C GLN A 55 -1.52 2.39 -12.53
N ASP A 56 -0.94 2.37 -13.74
CA ASP A 56 0.33 1.68 -14.04
C ASP A 56 1.47 2.15 -13.12
N ASP A 57 1.49 3.44 -12.79
CA ASP A 57 2.43 4.04 -11.84
C ASP A 57 2.40 3.37 -10.46
N LEU A 58 1.21 3.00 -9.97
CA LEU A 58 1.07 2.31 -8.69
C LEU A 58 1.70 0.91 -8.78
N TYR A 59 1.41 0.17 -9.85
CA TYR A 59 1.94 -1.19 -10.03
C TYR A 59 3.46 -1.19 -10.20
N ALA A 60 4.01 -0.22 -10.95
CA ALA A 60 5.45 -0.05 -11.10
C ALA A 60 6.12 0.23 -9.76
N LEU A 61 5.54 1.11 -8.95
CA LEU A 61 6.03 1.39 -7.58
C LEU A 61 5.91 0.17 -6.67
N MET A 62 4.83 -0.61 -6.75
CA MET A 62 4.69 -1.85 -5.99
C MET A 62 5.78 -2.87 -6.36
N ALA A 63 6.05 -3.04 -7.65
CA ALA A 63 7.13 -3.91 -8.12
C ALA A 63 8.50 -3.41 -7.62
N GLU A 64 8.79 -2.11 -7.72
CA GLU A 64 10.02 -1.52 -7.19
C GLU A 64 10.12 -1.69 -5.66
N ARG A 65 9.00 -1.65 -4.95
CA ARG A 65 8.92 -1.79 -3.48
C ARG A 65 8.74 -3.24 -3.03
N SER A 66 8.87 -4.22 -3.92
CA SER A 66 8.82 -5.63 -3.58
C SER A 66 10.20 -6.19 -3.23
N SER A 67 10.25 -7.07 -2.23
CA SER A 67 11.37 -7.97 -1.99
C SER A 67 11.44 -9.04 -3.09
N PRO A 68 12.61 -9.64 -3.37
CA PRO A 68 12.69 -10.84 -4.22
C PRO A 68 11.78 -11.94 -3.67
N GLY A 69 10.92 -12.51 -4.52
CA GLY A 69 9.95 -13.53 -4.12
C GLY A 69 8.68 -12.99 -3.45
N ALA A 70 8.45 -11.67 -3.48
CA ALA A 70 7.23 -11.10 -2.94
C ALA A 70 5.97 -11.66 -3.62
N THR A 71 4.91 -11.81 -2.84
CA THR A 71 3.61 -12.31 -3.31
C THR A 71 2.58 -11.20 -3.37
N LEU A 72 1.53 -11.38 -4.17
CA LEU A 72 0.40 -10.45 -4.25
C LEU A 72 -0.92 -11.21 -4.21
N GLY A 73 -1.85 -10.74 -3.38
CA GLY A 73 -3.25 -11.16 -3.36
C GLY A 73 -4.17 -9.99 -3.63
N SER A 74 -5.23 -10.23 -4.40
CA SER A 74 -6.29 -9.26 -4.72
C SER A 74 -7.64 -9.97 -4.73
N PHE A 75 -8.71 -9.26 -4.37
CA PHE A 75 -10.08 -9.78 -4.48
C PHE A 75 -10.62 -9.72 -5.92
N THR A 76 -9.95 -8.96 -6.80
CA THR A 76 -10.33 -8.82 -8.21
C THR A 76 -9.24 -9.38 -9.13
N ALA A 77 -9.68 -10.03 -10.21
CA ALA A 77 -8.83 -10.41 -11.34
C ALA A 77 -8.83 -9.35 -12.46
N ALA A 78 -9.50 -8.21 -12.24
CA ALA A 78 -9.47 -7.10 -13.18
C ALA A 78 -8.22 -6.25 -12.92
N GLY A 79 -7.41 -6.11 -13.96
CA GLY A 79 -6.15 -5.37 -14.00
C GLY A 79 -5.71 -5.23 -15.45
#